data_AF-A0A1Y1L8E7-F1
#
_entry.id   AF-A0A1Y1L8E7-F1
#
_cell.length_a   1.000
_cell.length_b   1.000
_cell.length_c   1.000
_cell.angle_alpha   90.00
_cell.angle_beta   90.00
_cell.angle_gamma   90.00
#
_symmetry.space_group_name_H-M   'P 1'
#
loop_
_entity.id
_entity.type
_entity.pdbx_description
1 polymer ?
#
loop_
_entity_poly.entity_id
_entity_poly.type
_entity_poly.pdbx_seq_one_letter_code
_entity_poly.pdbx_strand_id
1 'polypeptide(L)'
;WVRGHAQDYVLEYFRLLTERRKNAHTAHLDQITAYSFYHYNAPPHPNQIAEAQGALKRGIDEDWQASVQRYPEVLEYFYGLVELSLPSDDDSNVKDPPLSALNGHRKAT
;
A
#
# COMPACT_ATOMS: atom_id res chain seq x y z
N TRP A 1 10.69 -4.42 -9.73
CA TRP A 1 9.48 -5.23 -9.94
C TRP A 1 8.70 -5.42 -8.64
N VAL A 2 9.21 -6.17 -7.66
CA VAL A 2 8.56 -6.45 -6.36
C VAL A 2 8.01 -5.20 -5.66
N ARG A 3 8.88 -4.24 -5.35
CA ARG A 3 8.48 -2.99 -4.67
C ARG A 3 7.35 -2.25 -5.39
N GLY A 4 7.40 -2.18 -6.73
CA GLY A 4 6.39 -1.48 -7.52
C GLY A 4 5.01 -2.12 -7.35
N HIS A 5 4.93 -3.44 -7.54
CA HIS A 5 3.66 -4.17 -7.42
C HIS A 5 3.11 -4.15 -5.99
N ALA A 6 3.98 -4.25 -4.98
CA ALA A 6 3.58 -4.12 -3.59
C ALA A 6 2.99 -2.73 -3.30
N GLN A 7 3.65 -1.68 -3.77
CA GLN A 7 3.20 -0.30 -3.59
C GLN A 7 1.84 -0.07 -4.26
N ASP A 8 1.70 -0.51 -5.51
CA ASP A 8 0.46 -0.38 -6.27
C ASP A 8 -0.70 -1.12 -5.58
N TYR A 9 -0.46 -2.34 -5.09
CA TYR A 9 -1.46 -3.11 -4.36
C TYR A 9 -1.93 -2.39 -3.08
N VAL A 10 -1.01 -1.88 -2.27
CA VAL A 10 -1.39 -1.19 -1.02
C VAL A 10 -2.14 0.11 -1.29
N LEU A 11 -1.71 0.88 -2.30
CA LEU A 11 -2.41 2.11 -2.69
C LEU A 11 -3.82 1.81 -3.21
N GLU A 12 -3.98 0.76 -4.02
CA GLU A 12 -5.27 0.38 -4.55
C GLU A 12 -6.21 -0.14 -3.45
N TYR A 13 -5.69 -0.95 -2.53
CA TYR A 13 -6.45 -1.40 -1.37
C TYR A 13 -6.93 -0.23 -0.49
N PHE A 14 -6.06 0.74 -0.23
CA PHE A 14 -6.42 1.95 0.49
C PHE A 14 -7.51 2.76 -0.22
N ARG A 15 -7.43 2.90 -1.56
CA ARG A 15 -8.47 3.58 -2.35
C ARG A 15 -9.82 2.90 -2.19
N LEU A 16 -9.88 1.57 -2.27
CA LEU A 16 -11.12 0.81 -2.08
C LEU A 16 -11.76 1.07 -0.71
N LEU A 17 -10.96 1.06 0.37
CA LEU A 17 -11.43 1.37 1.71
C LEU A 17 -11.95 2.81 1.82
N THR A 18 -11.20 3.76 1.28
CA THR A 18 -11.55 5.18 1.28
C THR A 18 -12.87 5.43 0.54
N GLU A 19 -13.06 4.84 -0.65
CA GLU A 19 -14.29 4.98 -1.41
C GLU A 19 -15.49 4.37 -0.69
N ARG A 20 -15.32 3.18 -0.08
CA ARG A 20 -16.37 2.59 0.77
C ARG A 20 -16.77 3.52 1.90
N ARG A 21 -15.80 4.15 2.56
CA ARG A 21 -16.03 5.04 3.69
C ARG A 21 -16.71 6.35 3.26
N LYS A 22 -16.31 6.93 2.12
CA LYS A 22 -16.97 8.10 1.54
C LYS A 22 -18.45 7.80 1.22
N ASN A 23 -18.74 6.64 0.63
CA ASN A 23 -20.11 6.24 0.34
C ASN A 23 -20.95 6.09 1.62
N ALA A 24 -20.39 5.45 2.65
CA ALA A 24 -21.05 5.35 3.96
C ALA A 24 -21.28 6.72 4.61
N HIS A 25 -20.32 7.64 4.47
CA HIS A 25 -20.45 9.01 4.96
C HIS A 25 -21.54 9.80 4.26
N THR A 26 -21.64 9.71 2.92
CA THR A 26 -22.74 10.34 2.17
C THR A 26 -24.09 9.81 2.65
N ALA A 27 -24.25 8.49 2.77
CA ALA A 27 -25.49 7.91 3.29
C ALA A 27 -25.82 8.36 4.72
N HIS A 28 -24.80 8.53 5.56
CA HIS A 28 -24.98 9.05 6.92
C HIS A 28 -25.44 10.52 6.94
N LEU A 29 -24.88 11.37 6.07
CA LEU A 29 -25.33 12.76 5.93
C LEU A 29 -26.77 12.86 5.45
N ASP A 30 -27.18 12.00 4.50
CA ASP A 30 -28.56 11.95 4.02
C ASP A 30 -29.52 11.56 5.16
N GLN A 31 -29.13 10.59 6.00
CA GLN A 31 -29.91 10.21 7.19
C GLN A 31 -30.03 11.34 8.21
N ILE A 32 -28.94 12.02 8.54
CA ILE A 32 -28.96 13.18 9.47
C ILE A 32 -29.89 14.26 8.92
N THR A 33 -29.81 14.51 7.61
CA THR A 33 -30.64 15.50 6.92
C THR A 33 -32.12 15.14 7.00
N ALA A 34 -32.49 13.91 6.62
CA ALA A 34 -33.86 13.43 6.69
C ALA A 34 -34.43 13.47 8.12
N TYR A 35 -33.64 13.03 9.10
CA TYR A 35 -34.03 13.07 10.52
C TYR A 35 -34.30 14.49 11.01
N SER A 36 -33.42 15.43 10.65
CA SER A 36 -33.53 16.83 11.08
C SER A 36 -34.77 17.50 10.49
N PHE A 37 -35.02 17.30 9.20
CA PHE A 37 -36.23 17.81 8.56
C PHE A 37 -37.51 17.18 9.11
N TYR A 38 -37.52 15.87 9.37
CA TYR A 38 -38.71 15.18 9.87
C TYR A 38 -39.09 15.64 11.29
N HIS A 39 -38.12 15.78 12.20
CA HIS A 39 -38.41 16.10 13.61
C HIS A 39 -38.45 17.59 13.92
N TYR A 40 -37.59 18.38 13.28
CA TYR A 40 -37.40 19.78 13.62
C TYR A 40 -37.84 20.74 12.51
N ASN A 41 -38.26 20.21 11.35
CA ASN A 41 -38.58 20.98 10.13
C ASN A 41 -37.48 22.00 9.78
N ALA A 42 -36.23 21.61 10.04
CA ALA A 42 -35.06 22.45 9.96
C ALA A 42 -33.86 21.63 9.42
N PRO A 43 -32.87 22.29 8.80
CA PRO A 43 -31.65 21.62 8.39
C PRO A 43 -30.86 21.09 9.61
N PRO A 44 -29.95 20.13 9.41
CA PRO A 44 -29.06 19.63 10.46
C PRO A 44 -28.28 20.72 11.17
N HIS A 45 -28.03 20.51 12.46
CA HIS A 45 -27.20 21.44 13.23
C HIS A 45 -25.75 21.39 12.71
N PRO A 46 -25.06 22.54 12.54
CA PRO A 46 -23.69 22.58 12.04
C PRO A 46 -22.71 21.64 12.78
N ASN A 47 -22.87 21.51 14.11
CA ASN A 47 -22.04 20.60 14.91
C ASN A 47 -22.20 19.12 14.51
N GLN A 48 -23.39 18.67 14.11
CA GLN A 48 -23.61 17.29 13.68
C GLN A 48 -22.87 17.02 12.37
N ILE A 49 -22.89 17.99 11.45
CA ILE A 49 -22.14 17.89 10.19
C ILE A 49 -20.64 17.91 10.47
N ALA A 50 -20.15 18.81 11.33
CA ALA A 50 -18.75 18.88 11.71
C ALA A 50 -18.26 17.58 12.37
N GLU A 51 -19.07 16.98 13.24
CA GLU A 51 -18.77 15.70 13.87
C GLU A 51 -18.67 14.57 12.83
N ALA A 52 -19.63 14.48 11.91
CA ALA A 52 -19.61 13.50 10.83
C ALA A 52 -18.35 13.64 9.95
N GLN A 53 -17.98 14.87 9.59
CA GLN A 53 -16.75 15.14 8.82
C GLN A 53 -15.49 14.74 9.59
N GLY A 54 -15.47 15.01 10.91
CA GLY A 54 -14.39 14.58 11.78
C GLY A 54 -14.27 13.05 11.86
N ALA A 55 -15.40 12.35 11.91
CA ALA A 55 -15.45 10.89 11.90
C ALA A 55 -14.94 10.30 10.57
N LEU A 56 -15.34 10.88 9.43
CA LEU A 56 -14.82 10.49 8.12
C LEU A 56 -13.30 10.64 8.06
N LYS A 57 -12.77 11.79 8.47
CA LYS A 57 -11.32 12.04 8.46
C LYS A 57 -10.56 11.00 9.29
N ARG A 58 -10.97 10.80 10.55
CA ARG A 58 -10.33 9.79 11.43
C ARG A 58 -10.37 8.40 10.81
N GLY A 59 -11.51 8.03 10.23
CA GLY A 59 -11.65 6.74 9.57
C GLY A 59 -10.74 6.57 8.35
N ILE A 60 -10.53 7.61 7.55
CA ILE A 60 -9.57 7.58 6.44
C ILE A 60 -8.14 7.45 6.97
N ASP A 61 -7.80 8.18 8.04
CA ASP A 61 -6.49 8.09 8.69
C ASP A 61 -6.23 6.65 9.22
N GLU A 62 -7.24 6.00 9.78
CA GLU A 62 -7.19 4.60 10.23
C GLU A 62 -7.03 3.62 9.05
N ASP A 63 -7.80 3.79 7.96
CA ASP A 63 -7.68 2.95 6.77
C ASP A 63 -6.29 3.07 6.13
N TRP A 64 -5.72 4.27 6.13
CA TRP A 64 -4.35 4.50 5.69
C TRP A 64 -3.35 3.75 6.57
N GLN A 65 -3.45 3.92 7.89
CA GLN A 65 -2.58 3.23 8.84
C GLN A 65 -2.64 1.70 8.65
N ALA A 66 -3.84 1.13 8.57
CA ALA A 66 -4.03 -0.31 8.35
C ALA A 66 -3.44 -0.78 7.01
N SER A 67 -3.54 0.04 5.97
CA SER A 67 -2.99 -0.28 4.65
C SER A 67 -1.45 -0.29 4.67
N VAL A 68 -0.83 0.69 5.33
CA VAL A 68 0.64 0.74 5.48
C VAL A 68 1.15 -0.38 6.39
N GLN A 69 0.43 -0.72 7.47
CA GLN A 69 0.83 -1.80 8.37
C GLN A 69 0.91 -3.16 7.67
N ARG A 70 0.12 -3.39 6.61
CA ARG A 70 0.15 -4.62 5.80
C ARG A 70 1.24 -4.64 4.74
N TYR A 71 1.97 -3.55 4.57
CA TYR A 71 2.96 -3.42 3.50
C TYR A 71 4.10 -4.45 3.59
N PRO A 72 4.63 -4.81 4.78
CA PRO A 72 5.63 -5.87 4.91
C PRO A 72 5.14 -7.23 4.38
N GLU A 73 3.94 -7.66 4.75
CA GLU A 73 3.37 -8.94 4.30
C GLU A 73 3.13 -8.96 2.79
N VAL A 74 2.72 -7.82 2.22
CA VAL A 74 2.58 -7.67 0.77
C VAL A 74 3.94 -7.79 0.08
N LEU A 75 5.00 -7.19 0.65
CA LEU A 75 6.35 -7.34 0.13
C LEU A 75 6.81 -8.80 0.20
N GLU A 76 6.60 -9.49 1.33
CA GLU A 76 6.93 -10.90 1.49
C GLU A 76 6.28 -11.77 0.40
N TYR A 77 4.99 -11.54 0.13
CA TYR A 77 4.28 -12.24 -0.94
C TYR A 77 4.96 -12.03 -2.30
N PHE A 78 5.22 -10.78 -2.70
CA PHE A 78 5.83 -10.51 -3.99
C PHE A 78 7.30 -10.96 -4.08
N TYR A 79 8.05 -10.94 -2.98
CA TYR A 79 9.38 -11.54 -2.93
C TYR A 79 9.31 -13.07 -3.09
N GLY A 80 8.29 -13.73 -2.53
CA GLY A 80 8.05 -15.16 -2.71
C GLY A 80 7.71 -15.58 -4.15
N LEU A 81 7.29 -14.62 -5.00
CA LEU A 81 7.08 -14.87 -6.43
C LEU A 81 8.36 -14.79 -7.27
N VAL A 82 9.45 -14.27 -6.71
CA VAL A 82 10.72 -14.14 -7.43
C VAL A 82 11.47 -15.46 -7.37
N GLU A 83 11.74 -16.04 -8.53
CA GLU A 83 12.64 -17.18 -8.65
C GLU A 83 14.09 -16.67 -8.78
N LEU A 84 14.95 -17.13 -7.87
CA LEU A 84 16.39 -16.93 -7.97
C LEU A 84 17.02 -18.21 -8.50
N SER A 85 17.46 -18.18 -9.76
CA SER A 85 18.32 -19.22 -10.30
C SER A 85 19.77 -18.83 -10.07
N LEU A 86 20.52 -19.72 -9.42
CA LEU A 86 21.97 -19.60 -9.29
C LEU A 86 22.62 -20.49 -10.35
N PRO A 87 23.69 -20.02 -11.01
CA PRO A 87 24.48 -20.90 -11.88
C PRO A 87 25.07 -22.06 -11.08
N SER A 88 25.32 -23.18 -11.75
CA SER A 88 26.00 -24.33 -11.15
C SER A 88 27.42 -23.95 -10.72
N ASP A 89 27.93 -24.58 -9.66
CA ASP A 89 29.33 -24.44 -9.23
C ASP A 89 30.32 -24.83 -10.35
N ASP A 90 29.87 -25.63 -11.33
CA ASP A 90 30.64 -26.03 -12.49
C ASP A 90 30.56 -25.09 -13.70
N ASP A 91 29.71 -24.05 -13.65
CA ASP A 91 29.56 -23.08 -14.73
C ASP A 91 30.88 -22.32 -14.97
N SER A 92 31.29 -22.18 -16.23
CA SER A 92 32.53 -21.49 -16.60
C SER A 92 32.56 -20.04 -16.09
N ASN A 93 31.41 -19.38 -16.00
CA ASN A 93 31.32 -18.02 -15.46
C ASN A 93 31.54 -17.95 -13.95
N VAL A 94 31.30 -19.06 -13.23
CA VAL A 94 31.58 -19.20 -11.79
C VAL A 94 33.05 -19.57 -11.57
N LYS A 95 33.60 -20.46 -12.39
CA LYS A 95 34.99 -20.96 -12.26
C LYS A 95 36.06 -19.99 -12.76
N ASP A 96 35.83 -19.35 -13.91
CA ASP A 96 36.74 -18.37 -14.51
C ASP A 96 36.04 -17.02 -14.65
N PRO A 97 35.77 -16.33 -13.52
CA PRO A 97 35.18 -15.01 -13.58
C PRO A 97 36.13 -14.06 -14.32
N PRO A 98 35.63 -13.21 -15.24
CA PRO A 98 36.47 -12.28 -16.01
C PRO A 98 36.90 -11.10 -15.13
N LEU A 99 37.70 -11.38 -14.10
CA LEU A 99 38.35 -10.40 -13.27
C LEU A 99 39.75 -10.16 -13.83
N SER A 100 39.88 -9.13 -14.67
CA SER A 100 41.15 -8.64 -15.23
C SER A 100 42.23 -8.26 -14.18
N ALA A 101 41.98 -8.44 -12.87
CA ALA A 101 42.90 -8.08 -11.80
C ALA A 101 43.90 -9.20 -11.40
N LEU A 102 43.65 -10.47 -11.73
CA LEU A 102 44.53 -11.60 -11.31
C LEU A 102 45.55 -12.03 -12.37
N ASN A 103 45.35 -11.68 -13.64
CA ASN A 103 46.26 -12.07 -14.73
C ASN A 103 47.54 -11.20 -14.85
N GLY A 104 47.73 -10.22 -13.97
CA GLY A 104 48.87 -9.28 -14.03
C GLY A 104 50.19 -9.76 -13.43
N HIS A 105 50.25 -10.88 -12.69
CA HIS A 105 51.44 -11.23 -11.90
C HIS A 105 52.29 -12.42 -12.42
N ARG A 106 52.08 -12.87 -13.66
CA ARG A 106 53.02 -13.80 -14.31
C ARG A 106 53.73 -13.15 -15.49
N LYS A 107 54.67 -12.24 -15.20
CA LYS A 107 55.83 -12.08 -16.08
C LYS A 107 57.03 -12.74 -15.40
N ALA A 108 57.46 -13.81 -16.06
CA ALA A 108 58.55 -14.71 -15.71
C ALA A 108 59.89 -13.98 -15.54
N THR A 109 60.71 -14.52 -14.63
CA THR A 109 62.17 -14.37 -14.61
C THR A 109 62.79 -15.45 -15.48
#